data_AF-A0A5W4V859-F1
#
_entry.id   AF-A0A5W4V859-F1
#
_cell.length_a   1.000
_cell.length_b   1.000
_cell.length_c   1.000
_cell.angle_alpha   90.00
_cell.angle_beta   90.00
_cell.angle_gamma   90.00
#
_symmetry.space_group_name_H-M   'P 1'
#
loop_
_entity.id
_entity.type
_entity.pdbx_description
1 polymer ?
#
loop_
_entity_poly.entity_id
_entity_poly.type
_entity_poly.pdbx_seq_one_letter_code
_entity_poly.pdbx_strand_id
1 'polypeptide(L)'
;MNKTLLAIAFSTALLSSSAFALDGGQVDFAGLVSDNTCTPHVNGGSQDGQVQLNTAVTADVASDKGVQGSEPGVQPEPFYITVDCGSSNTN
;
A
#
# COMPACT_ATOMS: atom_id res chain seq x y z
N MET A 1 -48.84 10.20 3.48
CA MET A 1 -47.36 10.22 3.43
C MET A 1 -46.93 11.47 2.67
N ASN A 2 -46.19 12.37 3.31
CA ASN A 2 -45.79 13.63 2.71
C ASN A 2 -44.69 13.40 1.67
N LYS A 3 -45.01 13.59 0.38
CA LYS A 3 -44.12 13.33 -0.75
C LYS A 3 -42.80 14.13 -0.69
N THR A 4 -42.80 15.29 -0.02
CA THR A 4 -41.56 16.08 0.15
C THR A 4 -40.58 15.47 1.14
N LEU A 5 -41.05 14.74 2.15
CA LEU A 5 -40.18 14.08 3.13
C LEU A 5 -39.43 12.89 2.52
N LEU A 6 -40.07 12.18 1.58
CA LEU A 6 -39.45 11.07 0.84
C LEU A 6 -38.41 11.58 -0.17
N ALA A 7 -38.64 12.74 -0.78
CA ALA A 7 -37.69 13.37 -1.68
C ALA A 7 -36.42 13.85 -0.95
N ILE A 8 -36.56 14.43 0.25
CA ILE A 8 -35.41 14.89 1.04
C ILE A 8 -34.53 13.72 1.51
N ALA A 9 -35.14 12.60 1.91
CA ALA A 9 -34.42 11.39 2.32
C ALA A 9 -33.67 10.71 1.16
N PHE A 10 -34.15 10.87 -0.08
CA PHE A 10 -33.45 10.35 -1.27
C PHE A 10 -32.26 11.22 -1.67
N SER A 11 -32.36 12.54 -1.48
CA SER A 11 -31.29 13.49 -1.79
C SER A 11 -30.07 13.37 -0.88
N THR A 12 -30.24 12.96 0.37
CA THR A 12 -29.12 12.76 1.31
C THR A 12 -28.39 11.44 1.12
N ALA A 13 -29.05 10.42 0.55
CA ALA A 13 -28.44 9.12 0.27
C ALA A 13 -27.54 9.15 -0.99
N LEU A 14 -27.82 10.02 -1.96
CA LEU A 14 -27.04 10.16 -3.19
C LEU A 14 -25.77 11.00 -3.05
N LEU A 15 -25.64 11.74 -1.94
CA LEU A 15 -24.43 12.50 -1.59
C LEU A 15 -23.39 11.66 -0.84
N SER A 16 -23.72 10.40 -0.51
CA SER A 16 -22.72 9.42 -0.07
C SER A 16 -22.05 8.80 -1.31
N SER A 17 -21.42 9.66 -2.13
CA SER A 17 -20.42 9.20 -3.08
C SER A 17 -19.30 8.60 -2.25
N SER A 18 -19.31 7.27 -2.16
CA SER A 18 -18.37 6.45 -1.43
C SER A 18 -17.04 6.51 -2.15
N ALA A 19 -16.31 7.61 -1.96
CA ALA A 19 -14.88 7.68 -2.26
C ALA A 19 -14.14 7.00 -1.10
N PHE A 20 -14.35 5.68 -0.94
CA PHE A 20 -13.47 4.83 -0.14
C PHE A 20 -12.27 4.35 -0.96
N ALA A 21 -11.82 5.15 -1.94
CA ALA A 21 -10.41 5.11 -2.29
C ALA A 21 -9.71 5.87 -1.16
N LEU A 22 -9.42 5.15 -0.06
CA LEU A 22 -8.40 5.59 0.88
C LEU A 22 -7.18 5.90 0.03
N ASP A 23 -6.74 7.16 0.07
CA ASP A 23 -5.62 7.70 -0.67
C ASP A 23 -4.43 6.70 -0.64
N GLY A 24 -4.17 6.02 -1.76
CA GLY A 24 -3.12 5.01 -1.89
C GLY A 24 -3.57 3.60 -2.27
N GLY A 25 -2.66 2.64 -2.10
CA GLY A 25 -2.86 1.21 -2.32
C GLY A 25 -1.75 0.39 -1.66
N GLN A 26 -1.92 -0.92 -1.54
CA GLN A 26 -0.93 -1.77 -0.88
C GLN A 26 -0.17 -2.65 -1.87
N VAL A 27 1.10 -2.89 -1.57
CA VAL A 27 1.90 -3.96 -2.19
C VAL A 27 2.07 -5.07 -1.16
N ASP A 28 1.57 -6.25 -1.49
CA ASP A 28 1.73 -7.45 -0.68
C ASP A 28 3.02 -8.18 -1.07
N PHE A 29 3.87 -8.40 -0.08
CA PHE A 29 5.09 -9.19 -0.19
C PHE A 29 4.86 -10.54 0.44
N ALA A 30 4.98 -11.59 -0.37
CA ALA A 30 4.98 -12.97 0.08
C ALA A 30 6.22 -13.67 -0.48
N GLY A 31 6.89 -14.49 0.33
CA GLY A 31 8.13 -15.11 -0.08
C GLY A 31 8.65 -16.13 0.91
N LEU A 32 9.27 -17.18 0.37
CA LEU A 32 9.94 -18.22 1.15
C LEU A 32 11.45 -18.06 0.98
N VAL A 33 12.16 -18.12 2.10
CA VAL A 33 13.62 -18.30 2.10
C VAL A 33 13.89 -19.80 2.10
N SER A 34 14.71 -20.28 1.16
CA SER A 34 14.91 -21.72 0.89
C SER A 34 15.58 -22.48 2.04
N ASP A 35 16.20 -21.78 2.99
CA ASP A 35 16.65 -22.40 4.24
C ASP A 35 15.47 -22.38 5.23
N ASN A 36 14.89 -23.55 5.49
CA ASN A 36 13.70 -23.73 6.32
C ASN A 36 13.94 -23.36 7.81
N THR A 37 15.14 -22.91 8.15
CA THR A 37 15.51 -22.35 9.46
C THR A 37 15.41 -20.82 9.51
N CYS A 38 15.29 -20.17 8.35
CA CYS A 38 15.26 -18.73 8.22
C CYS A 38 13.84 -18.21 7.95
N THR A 39 13.42 -17.18 8.68
CA THR A 39 12.14 -16.50 8.46
C THR A 39 12.41 -15.11 7.89
N PRO A 40 11.99 -14.79 6.65
CA PRO A 40 12.05 -13.40 6.18
C PRO A 40 11.04 -12.55 6.97
N HIS A 41 11.27 -11.25 7.05
CA HIS A 41 10.34 -10.28 7.62
C HIS A 41 10.35 -9.02 6.76
N VAL A 42 9.17 -8.53 6.41
CA VAL A 42 9.04 -7.27 5.68
C VAL A 42 8.87 -6.14 6.69
N ASN A 43 9.73 -5.12 6.62
CA ASN A 43 9.75 -3.99 7.54
C ASN A 43 9.80 -4.41 9.03
N GLY A 44 10.45 -5.53 9.33
CA GLY A 44 10.53 -6.11 10.68
C GLY A 44 9.21 -6.71 11.20
N GLY A 45 8.20 -6.85 10.33
CA GLY A 45 6.88 -7.38 10.66
C GLY A 45 6.75 -8.89 10.50
N SER A 46 5.64 -9.34 9.91
CA SER A 46 5.40 -10.76 9.62
C SER A 46 6.21 -11.24 8.43
N GLN A 47 6.21 -12.57 8.23
CA GLN A 47 6.89 -13.23 7.11
C GLN A 47 6.42 -12.67 5.76
N ASP A 48 5.11 -12.69 5.59
CA ASP A 48 4.44 -11.94 4.56
C ASP A 48 4.09 -10.57 5.15
N GLY A 49 4.26 -9.51 4.35
CA GLY A 49 4.03 -8.15 4.82
C GLY A 49 3.51 -7.24 3.74
N GLN A 50 3.01 -6.09 4.19
CA GLN A 50 2.37 -5.10 3.32
C GLN A 50 3.14 -3.80 3.39
N VAL A 51 3.35 -3.18 2.23
CA VAL A 51 3.85 -1.82 2.13
C VAL A 51 2.72 -0.97 1.57
N GLN A 52 2.31 0.04 2.35
CA GLN A 52 1.31 1.00 1.93
C GLN A 52 1.98 2.03 1.01
N LEU A 53 1.41 2.22 -0.17
CA LEU A 53 1.76 3.26 -1.12
C LEU A 53 0.82 4.44 -0.97
N ASN A 54 1.37 5.64 -1.13
CA ASN A 54 0.60 6.88 -1.26
C ASN A 54 0.17 7.10 -2.72
N THR A 55 -0.95 7.80 -2.95
CA THR A 55 -1.35 8.14 -4.34
C THR A 55 -0.41 9.21 -4.89
N ALA A 56 0.22 8.90 -6.03
CA ALA A 56 0.95 9.89 -6.80
C ALA A 56 0.00 10.82 -7.57
N VAL A 57 0.36 12.10 -7.69
CA VAL A 57 -0.38 13.04 -8.53
C VAL A 57 -0.06 12.79 -10.00
N THR A 58 -1.08 12.79 -10.86
CA THR A 58 -0.94 12.48 -12.30
C THR A 58 0.12 13.33 -13.01
N ALA A 59 0.26 14.60 -12.63
CA ALA A 59 1.24 15.51 -13.23
C ALA A 59 2.68 15.08 -12.95
N ASP A 60 2.95 14.58 -11.74
CA ASP A 60 4.27 14.10 -11.34
C ASP A 60 4.61 12.82 -12.11
N VAL A 61 3.65 11.89 -12.21
CA VAL A 61 3.82 10.64 -12.98
C VAL A 61 4.07 10.91 -14.46
N ALA A 62 3.35 11.88 -15.06
CA ALA A 62 3.51 12.22 -16.47
C ALA A 62 4.85 12.89 -16.79
N SER A 63 5.48 13.53 -15.79
CA SER A 63 6.77 14.21 -15.91
C SER A 63 7.95 13.31 -15.56
N ASP A 64 7.67 12.17 -14.92
CA ASP A 64 8.66 11.22 -14.46
C ASP A 64 9.16 10.30 -15.57
N LYS A 65 10.43 9.89 -15.47
CA LYS A 65 11.03 8.93 -16.41
C LYS A 65 10.87 7.47 -15.97
N GLY A 66 10.06 7.22 -14.94
CA GLY A 66 9.93 5.94 -14.27
C GLY A 66 11.17 5.60 -13.45
N VAL A 67 11.23 4.35 -12.97
CA VAL A 67 12.40 3.81 -12.26
C VAL A 67 13.62 3.83 -13.18
N GLN A 68 14.65 4.58 -12.77
CA GLN A 68 15.94 4.67 -13.46
C GLN A 68 16.98 3.82 -12.71
N GLY A 69 18.11 3.55 -13.36
CA GLY A 69 19.18 2.74 -12.73
C GLY A 69 19.78 3.35 -11.46
N SER A 70 19.64 4.66 -11.23
CA SER A 70 20.18 5.37 -10.08
C SER A 70 19.14 6.12 -9.24
N GLU A 71 17.89 6.22 -9.71
CA GLU A 71 16.86 7.05 -9.06
C GLU A 71 15.51 6.31 -9.04
N PRO A 72 14.80 6.33 -7.91
CA PRO A 72 13.45 5.76 -7.83
C PRO A 72 12.44 6.64 -8.60
N GLY A 73 11.27 6.07 -8.90
CA GLY A 73 10.15 6.80 -9.52
C GLY A 73 9.39 7.68 -8.52
N VAL A 74 8.26 8.23 -8.97
CA VAL A 74 7.40 9.12 -8.16
C VAL A 74 6.85 8.46 -6.89
N GLN A 75 6.85 9.21 -5.79
CA GLN A 75 6.35 8.78 -4.46
C GLN A 75 6.91 7.41 -4.03
N PRO A 76 8.24 7.26 -3.91
CA PRO A 76 8.83 5.99 -3.54
C PRO A 76 8.62 5.72 -2.05
N GLU A 77 8.15 4.52 -1.73
CA GLU A 77 8.03 4.06 -0.35
C GLU A 77 9.18 3.09 -0.02
N PRO A 78 10.03 3.41 0.98
CA PRO A 78 11.09 2.52 1.37
C PRO A 78 10.51 1.28 2.06
N PHE A 79 11.04 0.12 1.70
CA PHE A 79 10.81 -1.12 2.42
C PHE A 79 12.11 -1.89 2.55
N TYR A 80 12.17 -2.79 3.51
CA TYR A 80 13.31 -3.68 3.68
C TYR A 80 12.83 -5.08 4.05
N ILE A 81 13.66 -6.06 3.71
CA ILE A 81 13.46 -7.46 4.10
C ILE A 81 14.62 -7.81 5.02
N THR A 82 14.32 -8.20 6.26
CA THR A 82 15.26 -8.88 7.14
C THR A 82 15.05 -10.38 7.05
N VAL A 83 16.09 -11.16 7.35
CA VAL A 83 15.99 -12.61 7.42
C VAL A 83 16.53 -13.05 8.77
N ASP A 84 15.67 -13.62 9.59
CA ASP A 84 16.03 -14.17 10.88
C ASP A 84 16.31 -15.67 10.76
N CYS A 85 17.57 -16.06 10.92
CA CYS A 85 18.03 -17.45 10.92
C CYS A 85 18.44 -17.92 12.34
N GLY A 86 17.97 -17.25 13.40
CA GLY A 86 18.35 -17.49 14.79
C GLY A 86 19.74 -16.95 15.15
N SER A 87 20.42 -17.61 16.09
CA SER A 87 21.75 -17.25 16.65
C SER A 87 22.89 -17.12 15.62
N SER A 88 22.59 -17.40 14.35
CA SER A 88 23.47 -17.30 13.19
C SER A 88 23.67 -15.86 12.70
N ASN A 89 22.85 -14.91 13.15
CA ASN A 89 22.92 -13.51 12.71
C ASN A 89 23.88 -12.69 13.59
N THR A 90 25.17 -12.72 13.25
CA THR A 90 26.10 -11.63 13.56
C THR A 90 26.09 -10.64 12.39
N ASN A 91 25.13 -9.71 12.39
CA ASN A 91 25.28 -8.46 11.62
C ASN A 91 25.90 -7.40 12.52
#